data_AF-A0AA40WFK5-F1
#
_entry.id   AF-A0AA40WFK5-F1
#
_cell.length_a   1.000
_cell.length_b   1.000
_cell.length_c   1.000
_cell.angle_alpha   90.00
_cell.angle_beta   90.00
_cell.angle_gamma   90.00
#
_symmetry.space_group_name_H-M   'P 1'
#
loop_
_entity.id
_entity.type
_entity.pdbx_description
1 polymer ?
#
loop_
_entity_poly.entity_id
_entity_poly.type
_entity_poly.pdbx_seq_one_letter_code
_entity_poly.pdbx_strand_id
1 'polypeptide(L)' 'INHNFATESEANLALNEEADVRNAMYYHVILIREPGSNGNIHASANIYR' A
#
# COMPACT_ATOMS: atom_id res chain seq x y z
N ILE A 1 3.22 1.38 -6.22
CA ILE A 1 2.17 2.25 -5.64
C ILE A 1 2.73 2.79 -4.33
N ASN A 2 2.54 4.07 -3.96
CA ASN A 2 3.05 4.66 -2.69
C ASN A 2 1.97 5.55 -2.06
N HIS A 3 1.62 5.33 -0.80
CA HIS A 3 0.60 6.06 -0.03
C HIS A 3 0.94 6.10 1.45
N ASN A 4 0.37 7.04 2.21
CA ASN A 4 0.51 7.11 3.67
C ASN A 4 -0.85 6.92 4.35
N PHE A 5 -0.94 6.02 5.33
CA PHE A 5 -2.18 5.69 6.03
C PHE A 5 -2.03 5.64 7.54
N ALA A 6 -3.13 5.85 8.25
CA ALA A 6 -3.16 5.69 9.71
C ALA A 6 -3.22 4.21 10.13
N THR A 7 -3.82 3.35 9.29
CA THR A 7 -4.01 1.93 9.60
C THR A 7 -3.63 0.99 8.46
N GLU A 8 -3.34 -0.28 8.78
CA GLU A 8 -3.02 -1.31 7.78
C GLU A 8 -4.25 -1.70 6.95
N SER A 9 -5.45 -1.60 7.52
CA SER A 9 -6.70 -1.89 6.81
C SER A 9 -6.95 -0.89 5.69
N GLU A 10 -6.78 0.41 5.96
CA GLU A 10 -6.87 1.47 4.95
C GLU A 10 -5.80 1.30 3.87
N ALA A 11 -4.57 0.96 4.29
CA ALA A 11 -3.47 0.71 3.38
C ALA A 11 -3.74 -0.43 2.41
N ASN A 12 -4.23 -1.57 2.91
CA ASN A 12 -4.54 -2.72 2.09
C ASN A 12 -5.70 -2.45 1.13
N LEU A 13 -6.73 -1.74 1.58
CA LEU A 13 -7.87 -1.37 0.72
C LEU A 13 -7.40 -0.50 -0.45
N ALA A 14 -6.66 0.57 -0.17
CA ALA A 14 -6.20 1.49 -1.21
C ALA A 14 -5.22 0.82 -2.20
N LEU A 15 -4.33 -0.05 -1.72
CA LEU A 15 -3.43 -0.80 -2.59
C LEU A 15 -4.17 -1.80 -3.47
N ASN A 16 -5.24 -2.41 -2.96
CA ASN A 16 -6.10 -3.32 -3.72
C ASN A 16 -6.85 -2.58 -4.82
N GLU A 17 -7.52 -1.47 -4.49
CA GLU A 17 -8.23 -0.63 -5.45
C GLU A 17 -7.31 -0.14 -6.57
N GLU A 18 -6.08 0.27 -6.24
CA GLU A 18 -5.13 0.73 -7.25
C GLU A 18 -4.53 -0.42 -8.08
N ALA A 19 -4.35 -1.61 -7.50
CA ALA A 19 -3.95 -2.80 -8.26
C ALA A 19 -5.02 -3.18 -9.31
N ASP A 20 -6.31 -3.12 -8.94
CA ASP A 20 -7.44 -3.37 -9.83
C ASP A 20 -7.49 -2.33 -10.96
N VAL A 21 -7.38 -1.03 -10.64
CA VAL A 21 -7.31 0.05 -11.65
C VAL A 21 -6.17 -0.17 -12.65
N ARG A 22 -5.05 -0.72 -12.18
CA ARG A 22 -3.87 -1.00 -13.00
C ARG A 22 -3.93 -2.35 -13.72
N ASN A 23 -5.01 -3.13 -13.56
CA ASN A 23 -5.13 -4.51 -14.05
C ASN A 23 -3.89 -5.36 -13.69
N ALA A 24 -3.46 -5.29 -12.43
CA ALA A 24 -2.39 -6.12 -11.92
C ALA A 24 -2.85 -7.59 -11.88
N MET A 25 -2.09 -8.52 -12.46
CA MET A 25 -2.36 -9.95 -12.31
C MET A 25 -1.93 -10.44 -10.93
N TYR A 26 -0.86 -9.85 -10.41
CA TYR A 26 -0.38 -10.06 -9.06
C TYR A 26 0.25 -8.78 -8.52
N TYR A 27 0.18 -8.56 -7.22
CA TYR A 27 0.91 -7.49 -6.56
C TYR A 27 1.38 -7.94 -5.18
N HIS A 28 2.47 -7.35 -4.73
CA HIS A 28 3.04 -7.60 -3.42
C HIS A 28 3.04 -6.31 -2.60
N VAL A 29 2.32 -6.33 -1.49
CA VAL A 29 2.18 -5.21 -0.55
C VAL A 29 3.42 -5.10 0.34
N ILE A 30 3.89 -3.87 0.53
CA ILE A 30 5.03 -3.50 1.36
C ILE A 30 4.56 -2.38 2.29
N LEU A 31 4.45 -2.67 3.60
CA LEU A 31 4.04 -1.69 4.61
C LEU A 31 5.25 -1.32 5.47
N ILE A 32 5.58 -0.04 5.54
CA ILE A 32 6.71 0.49 6.31
C ILE A 32 6.15 1.47 7.35
N ARG A 33 6.49 1.25 8.63
CA ARG A 33 6.22 2.19 9.71
C ARG A 33 7.49 2.98 9.97
N GLU A 34 7.54 4.22 9.50
CA GLU A 34 8.70 5.07 9.68
C GLU A 34 8.84 5.53 11.14
N PRO A 35 10.00 5.36 11.79
CA PRO A 35 10.25 5.90 13.12
C PRO A 35 10.04 7.42 13.12
N GLY A 36 9.17 7.92 14.01
CA GLY A 36 8.87 9.36 14.11
C GLY A 36 7.70 9.85 13.24
N SER A 37 7.02 8.98 12.48
CA SER A 37 5.91 9.38 11.58
C SER A 37 4.53 9.56 12.25
N ASN A 38 4.46 9.78 13.56
CA ASN A 38 3.21 9.71 14.35
C ASN A 38 2.43 8.38 14.16
N GLY A 39 3.12 7.31 13.74
CA GLY A 39 2.50 6.00 13.52
C GLY A 39 1.92 5.81 12.11
N ASN A 40 2.08 6.78 11.21
CA ASN A 40 1.70 6.65 9.82
C ASN A 40 2.47 5.52 9.13
N ILE A 41 1.73 4.77 8.33
CA ILE A 41 2.21 3.64 7.54
C ILE A 41 2.45 4.14 6.12
N HIS A 42 3.70 4.09 5.69
CA HIS A 42 4.03 4.17 4.28
C HIS A 42 3.69 2.84 3.63
N ALA A 43 2.59 2.82 2.88
CA ALA A 43 2.12 1.67 2.15
C ALA A 43 2.59 1.75 0.71
N SER A 44 3.21 0.68 0.23
CA SER A 44 3.62 0.56 -1.15
C SER A 44 3.34 -0.83 -1.72
N ALA A 45 3.39 -0.97 -3.04
CA ALA A 45 3.25 -2.27 -3.69
C ALA A 45 4.02 -2.37 -5.00
N ASN A 46 4.62 -3.55 -5.21
CA ASN A 46 5.16 -3.98 -6.49
C ASN A 46 4.05 -4.63 -7.30
N ILE A 47 3.96 -4.30 -8.59
CA ILE A 47 2.95 -4.81 -9.51
C ILE A 47 3.60 -5.74 -10.52
N TYR A 48 2.94 -6.86 -10.78
CA TYR A 48 3.31 -7.87 -11.75
C TYR A 48 2.15 -8.08 -12.71
N ARG A 49 2.45 -8.14 -14.00
CA ARG A 49 1.48 -8.35 -15.09
C ARG A 49 1.78 -9.66 -15.77
#